data_AF-A0A8S3WN47-F1
#
_entry.id   AF-A0A8S3WN47-F1
#
_cell.length_a   1.000
_cell.length_b   1.000
_cell.length_c   1.000
_cell.angle_alpha   90.00
_cell.angle_beta   90.00
_cell.angle_gamma   90.00
#
_symmetry.space_group_name_H-M   'P 1'
#
loop_
_entity.id
_entity.type
_entity.pdbx_description
1 polymer ?
#
loop_
_entity_poly.entity_id
_entity_poly.type
_entity_poly.pdbx_seq_one_letter_code
_entity_poly.pdbx_strand_id
1 'polypeptide(L)'
;MFWWIFCFTLTMLAHDVHSETKSNLSSLKTRFEPLIDFIKCIKISESPTIPTITPHELESKNDSITKKLSCGSTPTTCKKDIYRSFDGTCNNLENPSWGAAKEPFAELVNNNYADGVHQFPETSENEQLPNPRAISLLVFPSENIIDKKWNLNTMQWGQIIAHDMSFAGRTTFINNNPVTCCDSEGQLTSDSEKNPFCAPILIPENDAVNKEDGRECMEFVRTVSTKDIDCTSSKSPSFPINEVTSYLDLSLTYGSSKKQADSLREGRGGPLKSE
;
A
#
# COMPACT_ATOMS: atom_id res chain seq x y z
N MET A 1 -3.91 -2.32 8.29
CA MET A 1 -5.20 -1.80 8.80
C MET A 1 -5.27 -0.26 8.78
N PHE A 2 -4.26 0.47 9.27
CA PHE A 2 -4.30 1.94 9.36
C PHE A 2 -4.22 2.72 8.02
N TRP A 3 -3.54 2.19 7.00
CA TRP A 3 -3.36 2.92 5.72
C TRP A 3 -4.65 2.99 4.87
N TRP A 4 -5.52 2.00 5.00
CA TRP A 4 -6.78 1.91 4.25
C TRP A 4 -7.87 2.82 4.82
N ILE A 5 -7.90 3.00 6.14
CA ILE A 5 -8.75 4.00 6.80
C ILE A 5 -8.38 5.39 6.27
N PHE A 6 -7.08 5.66 6.07
CA PHE A 6 -6.55 6.96 5.61
C PHE A 6 -7.07 7.38 4.21
N CYS A 7 -7.12 6.45 3.25
CA CYS A 7 -7.61 6.75 1.90
C CYS A 7 -9.14 6.93 1.85
N PHE A 8 -9.91 6.14 2.61
CA PHE A 8 -11.37 6.24 2.62
C PHE A 8 -11.87 7.53 3.31
N THR A 9 -11.15 8.01 4.33
CA THR A 9 -11.50 9.26 5.02
C THR A 9 -11.30 10.50 4.14
N LEU A 10 -10.34 10.49 3.21
CA LEU A 10 -10.06 11.66 2.36
C LEU A 10 -11.16 11.88 1.30
N THR A 11 -11.81 10.81 0.82
CA THR A 11 -12.89 10.93 -0.17
C THR A 11 -14.22 11.38 0.46
N MET A 12 -14.47 11.06 1.74
CA MET A 12 -15.67 11.53 2.44
C MET A 12 -15.57 12.99 2.90
N LEU A 13 -14.38 13.47 3.28
CA LEU A 13 -14.16 14.88 3.66
C LEU A 13 -14.39 15.87 2.50
N ALA A 14 -14.21 15.44 1.25
CA ALA A 14 -14.46 16.28 0.08
C ALA A 14 -15.95 16.60 -0.14
N HIS A 15 -16.87 15.87 0.50
CA HIS A 15 -18.31 15.99 0.23
C HIS A 15 -19.09 16.84 1.26
N ASP A 16 -18.48 17.17 2.42
CA ASP A 16 -19.16 17.89 3.53
C ASP A 16 -18.85 19.39 3.62
N VAL A 17 -18.03 19.95 2.72
CA VAL A 17 -17.70 21.39 2.72
C VAL A 17 -18.88 22.29 2.27
N HIS A 18 -20.04 21.73 1.91
CA HIS A 18 -21.17 22.50 1.39
C HIS A 18 -22.16 23.03 2.43
N SER A 19 -21.93 22.84 3.73
CA SER A 19 -22.97 23.04 4.75
C SER A 19 -22.52 23.71 6.07
N GLU A 20 -21.68 24.75 6.08
CA GLU A 20 -21.46 25.53 7.32
C GLU A 20 -21.41 27.06 7.17
N THR A 21 -21.93 27.74 8.19
CA THR A 21 -22.16 29.18 8.31
C THR A 21 -20.88 30.03 8.38
N LYS A 22 -20.96 31.26 7.85
CA LYS A 22 -19.86 32.25 7.67
C LYS A 22 -18.97 32.54 8.88
N SER A 23 -19.36 32.23 10.12
CA SER A 23 -18.55 32.44 11.33
C SER A 23 -17.46 31.38 11.55
N ASN A 24 -17.62 30.17 11.00
CA ASN A 24 -16.59 29.11 11.05
C ASN A 24 -15.55 29.24 9.92
N LEU A 25 -15.82 30.05 8.90
CA LEU A 25 -14.96 30.17 7.74
C LEU A 25 -13.57 30.75 8.06
N SER A 26 -13.46 31.65 9.04
CA SER A 26 -12.16 32.27 9.41
C SER A 26 -11.28 31.29 10.19
N SER A 27 -11.86 30.52 11.11
CA SER A 27 -11.19 29.46 11.87
C SER A 27 -10.78 28.29 11.00
N LEU A 28 -11.64 27.89 10.05
CA LEU A 28 -11.30 26.90 9.03
C LEU A 28 -10.19 27.41 8.11
N LYS A 29 -10.19 28.69 7.72
CA LYS A 29 -9.14 29.28 6.88
C LYS A 29 -7.75 29.21 7.54
N THR A 30 -7.64 29.60 8.80
CA THR A 30 -6.38 29.48 9.56
C THR A 30 -5.98 28.03 9.82
N ARG A 31 -6.94 27.12 9.98
CA ARG A 31 -6.69 25.69 10.22
C ARG A 31 -6.27 24.93 8.96
N PHE A 32 -6.67 25.40 7.77
CA PHE A 32 -6.33 24.80 6.47
C PHE A 32 -5.22 25.50 5.71
N GLU A 33 -4.67 26.63 6.16
CA GLU A 33 -3.48 27.23 5.52
C GLU A 33 -2.32 26.23 5.33
N PRO A 34 -1.98 25.38 6.33
CA PRO A 34 -0.96 24.34 6.14
C PRO A 34 -1.35 23.26 5.13
N LEU A 35 -2.65 22.94 5.03
CA LEU A 35 -3.18 21.96 4.06
C LEU A 35 -3.21 22.54 2.64
N ILE A 36 -3.51 23.83 2.50
CA ILE A 36 -3.46 24.55 1.24
C ILE A 36 -2.01 24.62 0.74
N ASP A 37 -1.04 24.84 1.63
CA ASP A 37 0.38 24.80 1.27
C ASP A 37 0.87 23.36 0.99
N PHE A 38 0.37 22.35 1.71
CA PHE A 38 0.57 20.93 1.37
C PHE A 38 0.03 20.58 -0.02
N ILE A 39 -1.19 21.02 -0.37
CA ILE A 39 -1.80 20.81 -1.69
C ILE A 39 -1.04 21.59 -2.78
N LYS A 40 -0.52 22.78 -2.50
CA LYS A 40 0.34 23.54 -3.44
C LYS A 40 1.69 22.87 -3.68
N CYS A 41 2.25 22.16 -2.69
CA CYS A 41 3.47 21.35 -2.86
C CYS A 41 3.23 20.09 -3.70
N ILE A 42 1.99 19.59 -3.78
CA ILE A 42 1.58 18.61 -4.79
C ILE A 42 1.42 19.36 -6.13
N LYS A 43 2.54 19.75 -6.74
CA LYS A 43 2.57 20.02 -8.17
C LYS A 43 2.26 18.72 -8.88
N ILE A 44 0.99 18.49 -9.22
CA ILE A 44 0.64 17.64 -10.35
C ILE A 44 1.25 18.37 -11.55
N SER A 45 2.48 18.01 -11.92
CA SER A 45 3.03 18.44 -13.21
C SER A 45 2.04 17.97 -14.26
N GLU A 46 1.55 18.91 -15.08
CA GLU A 46 0.77 18.59 -16.27
C GLU A 46 1.39 17.38 -16.96
N SER A 47 0.59 16.35 -17.23
CA SER A 47 1.07 15.11 -17.84
C SER A 47 1.90 15.44 -19.09
N PRO A 48 3.19 15.05 -19.15
CA PRO A 48 3.91 15.14 -20.40
C PRO A 48 3.22 14.19 -21.39
N THR A 49 2.89 14.72 -22.55
CA THR A 49 2.33 13.98 -23.69
C THR A 49 3.14 12.71 -23.95
N ILE A 50 2.45 11.57 -23.98
CA ILE A 50 3.01 10.25 -24.28
C ILE A 50 3.71 10.28 -25.65
N PRO A 51 5.03 10.05 -25.74
CA PRO A 51 5.66 9.84 -27.03
C PRO A 51 5.33 8.43 -27.53
N THR A 52 4.75 8.36 -28.72
CA THR A 52 4.53 7.11 -29.46
C THR A 52 5.88 6.50 -29.83
N ILE A 53 6.28 5.42 -29.16
CA ILE A 53 7.48 4.65 -29.52
C ILE A 53 7.06 3.61 -30.56
N THR A 54 7.55 3.74 -31.78
CA THR A 54 7.46 2.71 -32.81
C THR A 54 8.46 1.58 -32.53
N PRO A 55 8.14 0.31 -32.86
CA PRO A 55 9.05 -0.80 -32.64
C PRO A 55 10.21 -0.72 -33.64
N HIS A 56 11.41 -0.39 -33.15
CA HIS A 56 12.63 -0.69 -33.88
C HIS A 56 13.26 -1.95 -33.33
N GLU A 57 13.45 -2.89 -34.25
CA GLU A 57 14.07 -4.19 -34.12
C GLU A 57 15.44 -4.10 -33.43
N LEU A 58 15.64 -4.94 -32.42
CA LEU A 58 16.98 -5.43 -32.08
C LEU A 58 16.92 -6.96 -32.06
N GLU A 59 17.42 -7.52 -33.17
CA GLU A 59 17.72 -8.93 -33.31
C GLU A 59 18.73 -9.40 -32.25
N SER A 60 18.51 -10.64 -31.82
CA SER A 60 19.28 -11.39 -30.84
C SER A 60 20.77 -11.50 -31.19
N LYS A 61 21.63 -11.41 -30.17
CA LYS A 61 22.76 -12.33 -30.05
C LYS A 61 23.31 -12.40 -28.61
N ASN A 62 23.54 -13.66 -28.21
CA ASN A 62 24.27 -14.20 -27.06
C ASN A 62 23.48 -14.57 -25.80
N ASP A 63 23.15 -15.85 -25.82
CA ASP A 63 22.78 -16.74 -24.73
C ASP A 63 23.82 -16.69 -23.59
N SER A 64 23.46 -15.93 -22.56
CA SER A 64 23.87 -16.19 -21.18
C SER A 64 22.59 -16.05 -20.37
N ILE A 65 22.31 -17.02 -19.51
CA ILE A 65 21.08 -17.12 -18.71
C ILE A 65 20.96 -15.88 -17.83
N THR A 66 20.43 -14.80 -18.38
CA THR A 66 19.90 -13.66 -17.67
C THR A 66 18.55 -14.14 -17.20
N LYS A 67 18.50 -14.61 -15.94
CA LYS A 67 17.24 -14.84 -15.24
C LYS A 67 16.41 -13.58 -15.46
N LYS A 68 15.36 -13.65 -16.28
CA LYS A 68 14.48 -12.50 -16.51
C LYS A 68 13.88 -12.19 -15.15
N LEU A 69 14.32 -11.10 -14.53
CA LEU A 69 13.75 -10.64 -13.28
C LEU A 69 12.25 -10.37 -13.56
N SER A 70 11.41 -11.21 -12.97
CA SER A 70 9.96 -11.15 -13.11
C SER A 70 9.38 -11.36 -11.73
N CYS A 71 8.42 -10.50 -11.39
CA CYS A 71 7.61 -10.70 -10.22
C CYS A 71 6.60 -11.82 -10.54
N GLY A 72 6.18 -12.56 -9.50
CA GLY A 72 5.31 -13.72 -9.64
C GLY A 72 5.83 -14.84 -10.57
N SER A 73 4.90 -15.66 -11.06
CA SER A 73 5.18 -16.74 -12.01
C SER A 73 4.17 -16.66 -13.14
N THR A 74 4.57 -16.08 -14.27
CA THR A 74 3.71 -16.03 -15.45
C THR A 74 3.62 -17.42 -16.08
N PRO A 75 2.42 -18.03 -16.17
CA PRO A 75 2.28 -19.33 -16.82
C PRO A 75 2.51 -19.20 -18.33
N THR A 76 3.33 -20.10 -18.89
CA THR A 76 3.64 -20.15 -20.33
C THR A 76 2.43 -20.56 -21.18
N THR A 77 1.46 -21.26 -20.58
CA THR A 77 0.25 -21.70 -21.27
C THR A 77 -0.92 -21.71 -20.30
N CYS A 78 -2.05 -21.16 -20.73
CA CYS A 78 -3.28 -21.18 -19.97
C CYS A 78 -4.12 -22.40 -20.32
N LYS A 79 -4.37 -23.24 -19.32
CA LYS A 79 -5.32 -24.35 -19.44
C LYS A 79 -6.72 -23.77 -19.53
N LYS A 80 -7.51 -24.21 -20.52
CA LYS A 80 -8.95 -23.94 -20.55
C LYS A 80 -9.62 -24.67 -19.40
N ASP A 81 -10.15 -23.92 -18.44
CA ASP A 81 -10.92 -24.41 -17.31
C ASP A 81 -12.22 -23.60 -17.19
N ILE A 82 -13.22 -24.15 -16.50
CA ILE A 82 -14.50 -23.47 -16.24
C ILE A 82 -14.46 -22.69 -14.93
N TYR A 83 -13.45 -22.92 -14.09
CA TYR A 83 -13.23 -22.24 -12.82
C TYR A 83 -12.02 -21.32 -12.88
N ARG A 84 -12.02 -20.32 -12.00
CA ARG A 84 -10.86 -19.43 -11.79
C ARG A 84 -9.72 -20.21 -11.13
N SER A 85 -8.49 -19.83 -11.45
CA SER A 85 -7.31 -20.22 -10.68
C SER A 85 -7.35 -19.55 -9.30
N PHE A 86 -6.75 -20.19 -8.29
CA PHE A 86 -6.69 -19.62 -6.93
C PHE A 86 -5.76 -18.41 -6.84
N ASP A 87 -4.75 -18.32 -7.69
CA ASP A 87 -3.78 -17.22 -7.71
C ASP A 87 -4.15 -16.13 -8.74
N GLY A 88 -5.31 -16.22 -9.39
CA GLY A 88 -5.77 -15.25 -10.38
C GLY A 88 -5.12 -15.35 -11.76
N THR A 89 -4.14 -16.24 -11.95
CA THR A 89 -3.47 -16.42 -13.25
C THR A 89 -4.44 -16.89 -14.35
N CYS A 90 -4.14 -16.57 -15.60
CA CYS A 90 -4.90 -16.97 -16.79
C CYS A 90 -6.34 -16.45 -16.87
N ASN A 91 -6.70 -15.43 -16.08
CA ASN A 91 -7.94 -14.69 -16.25
C ASN A 91 -7.92 -13.85 -17.54
N ASN A 92 -6.79 -13.18 -17.81
CA ASN A 92 -6.48 -12.61 -19.12
C ASN A 92 -5.59 -13.58 -19.91
N LEU A 93 -6.05 -14.06 -21.08
CA LEU A 93 -5.33 -15.06 -21.88
C LEU A 93 -4.13 -14.48 -22.64
N GLU A 94 -4.14 -13.19 -22.94
CA GLU A 94 -3.03 -12.49 -23.60
C GLU A 94 -1.94 -12.11 -22.59
N ASN A 95 -2.34 -11.76 -21.37
CA ASN A 95 -1.47 -11.38 -20.27
C ASN A 95 -1.77 -12.22 -19.02
N PRO A 96 -1.28 -13.47 -18.94
CA PRO A 96 -1.71 -14.43 -17.92
C PRO A 96 -1.43 -14.06 -16.46
N SER A 97 -0.52 -13.13 -16.19
CA SER A 97 -0.19 -12.67 -14.82
C SER A 97 -0.97 -11.42 -14.38
N TRP A 98 -1.70 -10.75 -15.27
CA TRP A 98 -2.43 -9.54 -14.88
C TRP A 98 -3.46 -9.86 -13.79
N GLY A 99 -3.40 -9.13 -12.67
CA GLY A 99 -4.28 -9.32 -11.53
C GLY A 99 -4.03 -10.60 -10.72
N ALA A 100 -2.98 -11.36 -11.05
CA ALA A 100 -2.56 -12.50 -10.25
C ALA A 100 -1.99 -12.03 -8.90
N ALA A 101 -2.08 -12.90 -7.90
CA ALA A 101 -1.46 -12.68 -6.60
C ALA A 101 0.07 -12.68 -6.71
N LYS A 102 0.72 -11.93 -5.82
CA LYS A 102 2.19 -11.73 -5.73
C LYS A 102 2.80 -11.02 -6.93
N GLU A 103 1.99 -10.22 -7.60
CA GLU A 103 2.42 -9.26 -8.61
C GLU A 103 2.48 -7.84 -7.99
N PRO A 104 3.31 -6.94 -8.53
CA PRO A 104 3.35 -5.56 -8.09
C PRO A 104 2.02 -4.84 -8.39
N PHE A 105 1.68 -3.85 -7.56
CA PHE A 105 0.58 -2.94 -7.89
C PHE A 105 0.85 -2.20 -9.20
N ALA A 106 -0.21 -1.93 -9.97
CA ALA A 106 -0.12 -1.14 -11.18
C ALA A 106 0.25 0.32 -10.88
N GLU A 107 1.19 0.87 -11.65
CA GLU A 107 1.58 2.28 -11.58
C GLU A 107 0.59 3.11 -12.41
N LEU A 108 -0.27 3.89 -11.74
CA LEU A 108 -1.17 4.83 -12.42
C LEU A 108 -0.52 6.20 -12.62
N VAL A 109 0.41 6.56 -11.73
CA VAL A 109 1.19 7.80 -11.75
C VAL A 109 2.61 7.47 -11.34
N ASN A 110 3.56 8.26 -11.85
CA ASN A 110 4.98 8.04 -11.57
C ASN A 110 5.24 8.07 -10.06
N ASN A 111 6.05 7.11 -9.60
CA ASN A 111 6.57 7.12 -8.23
C ASN A 111 7.33 8.41 -7.90
N ASN A 112 7.25 8.86 -6.65
CA ASN A 112 7.96 10.02 -6.15
C ASN A 112 8.89 9.62 -4.99
N TYR A 113 10.00 8.97 -5.33
CA TYR A 113 11.09 8.66 -4.38
C TYR A 113 12.21 9.67 -4.55
N ALA A 114 12.85 10.13 -3.46
CA ALA A 114 13.93 11.13 -3.54
C ALA A 114 15.13 10.66 -4.37
N ASP A 115 15.44 9.36 -4.32
CA ASP A 115 16.48 8.72 -5.13
C ASP A 115 15.95 8.11 -6.44
N GLY A 116 14.67 8.31 -6.76
CA GLY A 116 13.97 7.68 -7.88
C GLY A 116 13.76 6.17 -7.74
N VAL A 117 14.11 5.58 -6.59
CA VAL A 117 14.20 4.13 -6.41
C VAL A 117 13.40 3.65 -5.21
N HIS A 118 13.69 4.14 -4.01
CA HIS A 118 13.06 3.67 -2.77
C HIS A 118 13.19 4.61 -1.57
N GLN A 119 13.93 5.71 -1.63
CA GLN A 119 14.02 6.64 -0.50
C GLN A 119 12.73 7.44 -0.35
N PHE A 120 12.34 7.74 0.89
CA PHE A 120 11.16 8.57 1.15
C PHE A 120 11.26 9.90 0.38
N PRO A 121 10.13 10.44 -0.10
CA PRO A 121 10.14 11.71 -0.78
C PRO A 121 10.63 12.84 0.12
N GLU A 122 11.20 13.85 -0.51
CA GLU A 122 11.65 15.10 0.08
C GLU A 122 10.83 16.27 -0.49
N THR A 123 10.96 17.45 0.12
CA THR A 123 10.40 18.69 -0.43
C THR A 123 11.12 19.11 -1.72
N SER A 124 10.60 20.13 -2.41
CA SER A 124 11.28 20.73 -3.56
C SER A 124 12.65 21.32 -3.22
N GLU A 125 12.88 21.62 -1.96
CA GLU A 125 14.12 22.15 -1.40
C GLU A 125 15.06 21.04 -0.87
N ASN A 126 14.71 19.77 -1.07
CA ASN A 126 15.40 18.58 -0.54
C ASN A 126 15.39 18.52 1.00
N GLU A 127 14.28 18.90 1.62
CA GLU A 127 14.06 18.79 3.06
C GLU A 127 13.16 17.59 3.43
N GLN A 128 13.28 17.12 4.67
CA GLN A 128 12.45 16.03 5.17
C GLN A 128 10.97 16.45 5.25
N LEU A 129 10.07 15.57 4.78
CA LEU A 129 8.63 15.81 4.88
C LEU A 129 8.14 15.82 6.33
N PRO A 130 7.05 16.56 6.64
CA PRO A 130 6.53 16.63 8.01
C PRO A 130 6.16 15.27 8.57
N ASN A 131 6.38 15.09 9.87
CA ASN A 131 6.09 13.87 10.58
C ASN A 131 4.59 13.50 10.46
N PRO A 132 4.24 12.26 10.07
CA PRO A 132 2.85 11.87 9.82
C PRO A 132 1.97 11.88 11.08
N ARG A 133 2.54 11.64 12.28
CA ARG A 133 1.82 11.78 13.55
C ARG A 133 1.56 13.25 13.88
N ALA A 134 2.49 14.15 13.61
CA ALA A 134 2.27 15.59 13.78
C ALA A 134 1.13 16.07 12.86
N ILE A 135 1.11 15.63 11.60
CA ILE A 135 0.00 15.90 10.67
C ILE A 135 -1.31 15.30 11.23
N SER A 136 -1.27 14.07 11.72
CA SER A 136 -2.45 13.39 12.29
C SER A 136 -3.08 14.18 13.44
N LEU A 137 -2.27 14.70 14.37
CA LEU A 137 -2.74 15.50 15.50
C LEU A 137 -3.38 16.82 15.06
N LEU A 138 -2.87 17.42 13.97
CA LEU A 138 -3.35 18.69 13.47
C LEU A 138 -4.64 18.56 12.65
N VAL A 139 -4.70 17.56 11.76
CA VAL A 139 -5.74 17.43 10.73
C VAL A 139 -6.88 16.53 11.15
N PHE A 140 -6.64 15.53 12.03
CA PHE A 140 -7.65 14.55 12.44
C PHE A 140 -7.96 14.68 13.94
N PRO A 141 -8.77 15.66 14.35
CA PRO A 141 -9.21 15.77 15.74
C PRO A 141 -10.08 14.56 16.13
N SER A 142 -10.00 14.16 17.40
CA SER A 142 -10.85 13.10 17.93
C SER A 142 -12.26 13.65 18.19
N GLU A 143 -13.14 13.47 17.21
CA GLU A 143 -14.55 13.85 17.30
C GLU A 143 -15.44 12.63 17.02
N ASN A 144 -16.50 12.48 17.82
CA ASN A 144 -17.48 11.42 17.62
C ASN A 144 -18.63 11.95 16.76
N ILE A 145 -18.49 11.76 15.45
CA ILE A 145 -19.50 12.17 14.46
C ILE A 145 -20.22 10.92 13.96
N ILE A 146 -21.54 10.87 14.18
CA ILE A 146 -22.39 9.75 13.72
C ILE A 146 -22.94 10.08 12.33
N ASP A 147 -22.67 9.19 11.37
CA ASP A 147 -23.25 9.27 10.02
C ASP A 147 -24.77 8.98 10.08
N LYS A 148 -25.57 9.88 9.52
CA LYS A 148 -27.05 9.79 9.52
C LYS A 148 -27.62 9.08 8.30
N LYS A 149 -26.79 8.80 7.30
CA LYS A 149 -27.18 8.22 6.00
C LYS A 149 -26.74 6.76 5.90
N TRP A 150 -25.53 6.46 6.34
CA TRP A 150 -24.93 5.13 6.22
C TRP A 150 -24.82 4.45 7.58
N ASN A 151 -25.02 3.14 7.61
CA ASN A 151 -24.80 2.34 8.81
C ASN A 151 -23.41 1.69 8.78
N LEU A 152 -23.06 1.02 9.89
CA LEU A 152 -21.75 0.40 10.06
C LEU A 152 -21.45 -0.69 9.00
N ASN A 153 -22.46 -1.33 8.41
CA ASN A 153 -22.24 -2.34 7.37
C ASN A 153 -21.62 -1.74 6.11
N THR A 154 -21.86 -0.46 5.82
CA THR A 154 -21.21 0.22 4.68
C THR A 154 -19.69 0.25 4.85
N MET A 155 -19.22 0.60 6.05
CA MET A 155 -17.78 0.58 6.37
C MET A 155 -17.22 -0.85 6.31
N GLN A 156 -17.92 -1.81 6.94
CA GLN A 156 -17.46 -3.19 6.98
C GLN A 156 -17.39 -3.83 5.58
N TRP A 157 -18.34 -3.53 4.71
CA TRP A 157 -18.36 -4.03 3.34
C TRP A 157 -17.23 -3.42 2.49
N GLY A 158 -16.92 -2.15 2.70
CA GLY A 158 -15.74 -1.51 2.10
C GLY A 158 -14.45 -2.24 2.47
N GLN A 159 -14.30 -2.66 3.74
CA GLN A 159 -13.14 -3.45 4.18
C GLN A 159 -13.11 -4.85 3.56
N ILE A 160 -14.25 -5.52 3.40
CA ILE A 160 -14.32 -6.83 2.74
C ILE A 160 -13.85 -6.73 1.29
N ILE A 161 -14.34 -5.74 0.55
CA ILE A 161 -13.91 -5.49 -0.84
C ILE A 161 -12.41 -5.19 -0.90
N ALA A 162 -11.91 -4.33 -0.01
CA ALA A 162 -10.49 -3.99 0.06
C ALA A 162 -9.60 -5.22 0.26
N HIS A 163 -9.96 -6.08 1.22
CA HIS A 163 -9.22 -7.30 1.52
C HIS A 163 -9.31 -8.36 0.42
N ASP A 164 -10.37 -8.36 -0.39
CA ASP A 164 -10.49 -9.29 -1.51
C ASP A 164 -9.55 -8.93 -2.67
N MET A 165 -9.36 -7.63 -2.91
CA MET A 165 -8.64 -7.13 -4.08
C MET A 165 -7.18 -6.75 -3.79
N SER A 166 -6.82 -6.55 -2.52
CA SER A 166 -5.52 -5.98 -2.20
C SER A 166 -5.04 -6.24 -0.79
N PHE A 167 -3.78 -6.66 -0.71
CA PHE A 167 -3.06 -6.83 0.54
C PHE A 167 -1.58 -6.56 0.30
N ALA A 168 -1.09 -5.42 0.79
CA ALA A 168 0.31 -5.06 0.71
C ALA A 168 1.03 -5.66 1.93
N GLY A 169 1.75 -6.75 1.72
CA GLY A 169 2.47 -7.48 2.78
C GLY A 169 3.58 -6.64 3.40
N ARG A 170 3.94 -6.94 4.66
CA ARG A 170 5.10 -6.32 5.33
C ARG A 170 6.17 -7.37 5.57
N THR A 171 7.43 -6.99 5.46
CA THR A 171 8.55 -7.85 5.84
C THR A 171 8.51 -8.02 7.35
N THR A 172 8.12 -9.20 7.82
CA THR A 172 8.12 -9.52 9.25
C THR A 172 9.45 -10.13 9.69
N PHE A 173 10.22 -10.69 8.76
CA PHE A 173 11.49 -11.36 9.03
C PHE A 173 12.53 -11.07 7.94
N ILE A 174 13.78 -10.85 8.35
CA ILE A 174 14.96 -10.81 7.49
C ILE A 174 15.97 -11.80 8.05
N ASN A 175 16.47 -12.73 7.24
CA ASN A 175 17.41 -13.77 7.70
C ASN A 175 16.93 -14.52 8.97
N ASN A 176 15.62 -14.81 9.05
CA ASN A 176 14.93 -15.40 10.20
C ASN A 176 14.86 -14.52 11.48
N ASN A 177 15.28 -13.26 11.44
CA ASN A 177 15.13 -12.34 12.57
C ASN A 177 13.93 -11.42 12.36
N PRO A 178 13.06 -11.25 13.39
CA PRO A 178 11.94 -10.34 13.29
C PRO A 178 12.45 -8.90 13.08
N VAL A 179 11.77 -8.13 12.24
CA VAL A 179 12.03 -6.70 12.10
C VAL A 179 11.18 -5.97 13.12
N THR A 180 11.81 -5.21 14.01
CA THR A 180 11.11 -4.37 15.01
C THR A 180 11.81 -3.03 15.08
N CYS A 181 11.12 -1.97 14.68
CA CYS A 181 11.68 -0.62 14.63
C CYS A 181 11.36 0.18 15.90
N CYS A 182 10.21 -0.12 16.48
CA CYS A 182 9.69 0.39 17.73
C CYS A 182 9.20 -0.79 18.55
N ASP A 183 9.67 -0.92 19.79
CA ASP A 183 9.30 -2.04 20.66
C ASP A 183 7.87 -1.91 21.23
N SER A 184 7.47 -2.91 22.02
CA SER A 184 6.14 -2.95 22.67
C SER A 184 5.90 -1.78 23.62
N GLU A 185 6.97 -1.24 24.20
CA GLU A 185 6.99 -0.11 25.11
C GLU A 185 7.04 1.23 24.36
N GLY A 186 7.09 1.21 23.03
CA GLY A 186 7.11 2.40 22.19
C GLY A 186 8.47 3.09 22.13
N GLN A 187 9.57 2.39 22.43
CA GLN A 187 10.93 2.90 22.34
C GLN A 187 11.59 2.50 21.02
N LEU A 188 12.50 3.35 20.52
CA LEU A 188 13.27 3.02 19.33
C LEU A 188 14.24 1.86 19.62
N THR A 189 14.24 0.86 18.76
CA THR A 189 15.19 -0.25 18.86
C THR A 189 16.57 0.16 18.32
N SER A 190 17.62 -0.54 18.74
CA SER A 190 18.99 -0.33 18.21
C SER A 190 19.14 -0.58 16.72
N ASP A 191 18.19 -1.31 16.13
CA ASP A 191 18.17 -1.68 14.72
C ASP A 191 17.37 -0.70 13.87
N SER A 192 16.59 0.18 14.49
CA SER A 192 15.69 1.10 13.81
C SER A 192 16.39 1.99 12.77
N GLU A 193 17.61 2.45 13.07
CA GLU A 193 18.39 3.31 12.15
C GLU A 193 19.18 2.51 11.12
N LYS A 194 19.51 1.25 11.42
CA LYS A 194 20.39 0.41 10.60
C LYS A 194 19.61 -0.44 9.60
N ASN A 195 18.38 -0.76 9.94
CA ASN A 195 17.55 -1.64 9.14
C ASN A 195 16.83 -0.84 8.04
N PRO A 196 17.09 -1.11 6.74
CA PRO A 196 16.50 -0.35 5.64
C PRO A 196 14.97 -0.53 5.51
N PHE A 197 14.41 -1.52 6.18
CA PHE A 197 12.96 -1.74 6.26
C PHE A 197 12.31 -0.92 7.37
N CYS A 198 13.09 -0.35 8.28
CA CYS A 198 12.55 0.45 9.36
C CYS A 198 12.22 1.86 8.92
N ALA A 199 11.02 2.29 9.32
CA ALA A 199 10.54 3.65 9.12
C ALA A 199 9.58 4.04 10.25
N PRO A 200 10.02 3.94 11.52
CA PRO A 200 9.15 4.20 12.67
C PRO A 200 8.57 5.61 12.60
N ILE A 201 7.34 5.76 13.09
CA ILE A 201 6.71 7.08 13.19
C ILE A 201 7.12 7.68 14.53
N LEU A 202 8.01 8.66 14.51
CA LEU A 202 8.46 9.33 15.74
C LEU A 202 7.30 10.08 16.41
N ILE A 203 7.22 10.00 17.74
CA ILE A 203 6.23 10.70 18.54
C ILE A 203 6.65 12.17 18.71
N PRO A 204 5.85 13.13 18.21
CA PRO A 204 6.12 14.57 18.39
C PRO A 204 6.09 14.98 19.87
N GLU A 205 6.83 16.03 20.23
CA GLU A 205 6.87 16.56 21.61
C GLU A 205 5.51 17.05 22.13
N ASN A 206 4.62 17.48 21.24
CA ASN A 206 3.28 17.95 21.58
C ASN A 206 2.22 16.83 21.57
N ASP A 207 2.61 15.56 21.43
CA ASP A 207 1.68 14.43 21.49
C ASP A 207 1.37 14.06 22.94
N ALA A 208 0.38 14.73 23.53
CA ALA A 208 0.00 14.54 24.94
C ALA A 208 -0.26 13.07 25.30
N VAL A 209 -0.88 12.30 24.40
CA VAL A 209 -1.26 10.90 24.68
C VAL A 209 -0.01 10.01 24.74
N ASN A 210 0.80 10.00 23.67
CA ASN A 210 1.93 9.07 23.61
C ASN A 210 3.10 9.50 24.51
N LYS A 211 3.28 10.80 24.74
CA LYS A 211 4.33 11.30 25.64
C LYS A 211 4.00 11.06 27.12
N GLU A 212 2.73 11.10 27.52
CA GLU A 212 2.32 10.69 28.88
C GLU A 212 2.65 9.22 29.14
N ASP A 213 2.50 8.37 28.11
CA ASP A 213 2.87 6.95 28.16
C ASP A 213 4.38 6.70 28.00
N GLY A 214 5.20 7.76 27.90
CA GLY A 214 6.66 7.66 27.75
C GLY A 214 7.13 7.12 26.41
N ARG A 215 6.29 7.13 25.36
CA ARG A 215 6.60 6.56 24.05
C ARG A 215 7.39 7.52 23.17
N GLU A 216 8.34 6.99 22.41
CA GLU A 216 9.20 7.70 21.48
C GLU A 216 8.82 7.46 20.02
N CYS A 217 8.21 6.32 19.71
CA CYS A 217 7.81 5.94 18.36
C CYS A 217 6.49 5.15 18.29
N MET A 218 5.98 4.99 17.07
CA MET A 218 5.00 3.98 16.70
C MET A 218 5.62 3.02 15.69
N GLU A 219 5.34 1.72 15.86
CA GLU A 219 5.93 0.68 15.02
C GLU A 219 5.51 0.81 13.56
N PHE A 220 6.50 0.92 12.69
CA PHE A 220 6.28 0.93 11.26
C PHE A 220 7.47 0.34 10.49
N VAL A 221 7.20 -0.81 9.88
CA VAL A 221 8.05 -1.49 8.90
C VAL A 221 7.52 -1.24 7.49
N ARG A 222 8.42 -0.95 6.55
CA ARG A 222 8.07 -0.74 5.15
C ARG A 222 7.44 -2.00 4.53
N THR A 223 6.55 -1.77 3.58
CA THR A 223 5.87 -2.82 2.81
C THR A 223 6.88 -3.59 1.95
N VAL A 224 6.66 -4.90 1.76
CA VAL A 224 7.43 -5.72 0.83
C VAL A 224 7.25 -5.18 -0.59
N SER A 225 8.37 -5.08 -1.31
CA SER A 225 8.42 -4.54 -2.65
C SER A 225 9.15 -5.46 -3.62
N THR A 226 9.09 -5.11 -4.90
CA THR A 226 9.81 -5.78 -6.00
C THR A 226 11.32 -5.86 -5.77
N LYS A 227 11.88 -4.90 -5.03
CA LYS A 227 13.31 -4.89 -4.68
C LYS A 227 13.65 -5.91 -3.60
N ASP A 228 12.72 -6.17 -2.69
CA ASP A 228 12.97 -7.04 -1.53
C ASP A 228 12.90 -8.53 -1.91
N ILE A 229 12.20 -8.84 -3.01
CA ILE A 229 12.08 -10.18 -3.58
C ILE A 229 12.95 -10.39 -4.83
N ASP A 230 13.88 -9.47 -5.10
CA ASP A 230 14.82 -9.50 -6.23
C ASP A 230 14.16 -9.76 -7.60
N CYS A 231 12.96 -9.19 -7.82
CA CYS A 231 12.20 -9.37 -9.05
C CYS A 231 12.27 -8.17 -10.01
N THR A 232 12.95 -7.09 -9.61
CA THR A 232 13.31 -5.94 -10.45
C THR A 232 14.78 -5.57 -10.28
N SER A 233 15.36 -4.84 -11.24
CA SER A 233 16.75 -4.39 -11.12
C SER A 233 16.96 -3.47 -9.90
N SER A 234 18.17 -3.40 -9.36
CA SER A 234 18.48 -2.58 -8.18
C SER A 234 18.24 -1.08 -8.38
N LYS A 235 18.26 -0.60 -9.64
CA LYS A 235 18.01 0.78 -10.05
C LYS A 235 16.56 1.05 -10.47
N SER A 236 15.73 0.02 -10.53
CA SER A 236 14.31 0.19 -10.85
C SER A 236 13.57 0.80 -9.66
N PRO A 237 12.56 1.66 -9.90
CA PRO A 237 11.63 2.08 -8.84
C PRO A 237 11.04 0.88 -8.09
N SER A 238 10.90 1.02 -6.78
CA SER A 238 10.33 0.02 -5.90
C SER A 238 8.80 0.06 -5.98
N PHE A 239 8.19 -1.08 -6.31
CA PHE A 239 6.74 -1.24 -6.29
C PHE A 239 6.32 -2.19 -5.18
N PRO A 240 5.32 -1.83 -4.35
CA PRO A 240 4.78 -2.78 -3.38
C PRO A 240 4.14 -4.00 -4.07
N ILE A 241 4.21 -5.15 -3.42
CA ILE A 241 3.61 -6.40 -3.91
C ILE A 241 2.18 -6.54 -3.39
N ASN A 242 1.24 -6.88 -4.27
CA ASN A 242 -0.08 -7.32 -3.89
C ASN A 242 -0.05 -8.84 -3.61
N GLU A 243 -0.22 -9.24 -2.35
CA GLU A 243 -0.16 -10.64 -1.94
C GLU A 243 -1.44 -11.44 -2.27
N VAL A 244 -2.52 -10.76 -2.64
CA VAL A 244 -3.81 -11.36 -3.03
C VAL A 244 -4.13 -11.07 -4.50
N THR A 245 -5.17 -11.70 -5.03
CA THR A 245 -5.63 -11.45 -6.41
C THR A 245 -6.24 -10.05 -6.50
N SER A 246 -6.17 -9.42 -7.66
CA SER A 246 -6.77 -8.09 -7.88
C SER A 246 -8.26 -8.15 -8.28
N TYR A 247 -8.86 -9.33 -8.23
CA TYR A 247 -10.23 -9.59 -8.67
C TYR A 247 -11.20 -9.63 -7.48
N LEU A 248 -12.47 -9.33 -7.73
CA LEU A 248 -13.56 -9.64 -6.80
C LEU A 248 -13.96 -11.11 -6.99
N ASP A 249 -13.20 -12.01 -6.37
CA ASP A 249 -13.31 -13.46 -6.54
C ASP A 249 -13.44 -14.23 -5.22
N LEU A 250 -13.62 -13.52 -4.10
CA LEU A 250 -13.67 -14.08 -2.74
C LEU A 250 -12.37 -14.79 -2.33
N SER A 251 -11.21 -14.34 -2.84
CA SER A 251 -9.90 -14.75 -2.37
C SER A 251 -9.73 -14.53 -0.86
N LEU A 252 -10.43 -13.57 -0.24
CA LEU A 252 -10.46 -13.41 1.22
C LEU A 252 -11.03 -14.65 1.95
N THR A 253 -11.82 -15.48 1.25
CA THR A 253 -12.47 -16.71 1.76
C THR A 253 -11.77 -17.96 1.26
N TYR A 254 -11.38 -17.99 -0.02
CA TYR A 254 -10.83 -19.18 -0.68
C TYR A 254 -9.29 -19.21 -0.70
N GLY A 255 -8.64 -18.12 -0.33
CA GLY A 255 -7.19 -17.94 -0.41
C GLY A 255 -6.71 -17.58 -1.82
N SER A 256 -5.54 -16.96 -1.90
CA SER A 256 -4.92 -16.48 -3.15
C SER A 256 -3.82 -17.42 -3.68
N SER A 257 -3.83 -18.67 -3.22
CA SER A 257 -2.91 -19.70 -3.69
C SER A 257 -3.53 -21.08 -3.48
N LYS A 258 -3.14 -22.05 -4.32
CA LYS A 258 -3.60 -23.44 -4.18
C LYS A 258 -3.31 -24.01 -2.79
N LYS A 259 -2.14 -23.70 -2.22
CA LYS A 259 -1.75 -24.16 -0.88
C LYS A 259 -2.70 -23.63 0.20
N GLN A 260 -3.05 -22.34 0.16
CA GLN A 260 -4.01 -21.76 1.10
C GLN A 260 -5.39 -22.39 0.91
N ALA A 261 -5.88 -22.46 -0.33
CA ALA A 261 -7.18 -23.06 -0.64
C ALA A 261 -7.28 -24.51 -0.16
N ASP A 262 -6.26 -25.34 -0.40
CA ASP A 262 -6.24 -26.73 0.06
C ASP A 262 -6.26 -26.81 1.59
N SER A 263 -5.60 -25.88 2.29
CA SER A 263 -5.58 -25.85 3.76
C SER A 263 -6.92 -25.44 4.39
N LEU A 264 -7.71 -24.64 3.66
CA LEU A 264 -9.03 -24.13 4.08
C LEU A 264 -10.15 -25.14 3.79
N ARG A 265 -9.93 -26.09 2.88
CA ARG A 265 -10.95 -27.07 2.47
C ARG A 265 -10.94 -28.30 3.36
N GLU A 266 -12.13 -28.87 3.57
CA GLU A 266 -12.30 -30.12 4.32
C GLU A 266 -11.70 -31.33 3.57
N GLY A 267 -11.48 -31.21 2.26
CA GLY A 267 -10.86 -32.27 1.43
C GLY A 267 -11.80 -33.42 1.06
N ARG A 268 -13.00 -33.47 1.64
CA ARG A 268 -14.08 -34.43 1.34
C ARG A 268 -15.42 -33.71 1.17
N GLY A 269 -16.24 -34.14 0.22
CA GLY A 269 -17.61 -33.65 0.03
C GLY A 269 -17.77 -32.22 -0.51
N GLY A 270 -16.71 -31.40 -0.58
CA GLY A 270 -16.77 -30.03 -1.11
C GLY A 270 -16.76 -28.85 -0.13
N PRO A 271 -17.11 -28.98 1.17
CA PRO A 271 -17.06 -27.87 2.13
C PRO A 271 -15.67 -27.28 2.41
N LEU A 272 -15.70 -26.07 2.94
CA LEU A 272 -14.60 -25.52 3.75
C LEU A 272 -14.57 -26.21 5.12
N LYS A 273 -13.42 -26.16 5.79
CA LYS A 273 -13.31 -26.56 7.19
C LYS A 273 -14.16 -25.63 8.06
N SER A 274 -14.83 -26.21 9.04
CA SER A 274 -15.42 -25.50 10.17
C SER A 274 -14.67 -25.89 11.44
N GLU A 275 -14.60 -24.98 12.40
CA GLU A 275 -14.21 -25.33 13.77
C GLU A 275 -15.23 -26.24 14.45
#